data_AF-R9SKC6-F1
#
_entry.id   AF-R9SKC6-F1
#
_cell.length_a   1.000
_cell.length_b   1.000
_cell.length_c   1.000
_cell.angle_alpha   90.00
_cell.angle_beta   90.00
_cell.angle_gamma   90.00
#
_symmetry.space_group_name_H-M   'P 1'
#
loop_
_entity.id
_entity.type
_entity.pdbx_description
1 polymer ?
#
loop_
_entity_poly.entity_id
_entity_poly.type
_entity_poly.pdbx_seq_one_letter_code
_entity_poly.pdbx_strand_id
1 'polypeptide(L)'
;MALILIRGENNSKVLNAISDVEKHGGLHLTSKPRALDANIADNIVSKILKADIKNESKVAAVFSIQENPTLAISKIRSIHPPAHIIVVSDEYDEIYEDLLNKMDEAKYFEGYYSAKAKNTKTIDYKKMPKKPKL
;
A
#
# COMPACT_ATOMS: atom_id res chain seq x y z
N MET A 1 -12.44 -5.13 5.33
CA MET A 1 -11.00 -4.80 5.12
C MET A 1 -10.81 -4.50 3.64
N ALA A 2 -9.64 -4.04 3.21
CA ALA A 2 -9.40 -3.79 1.80
C ALA A 2 -8.01 -4.27 1.38
N LEU A 3 -7.91 -4.69 0.12
CA LEU A 3 -6.64 -4.88 -0.56
C LEU A 3 -6.33 -3.63 -1.39
N ILE A 4 -5.06 -3.26 -1.44
CA ILE A 4 -4.53 -2.21 -2.29
C ILE A 4 -3.67 -2.87 -3.36
N LEU A 5 -4.05 -2.68 -4.61
CA LEU A 5 -3.28 -3.07 -5.79
C LEU A 5 -2.65 -1.82 -6.39
N ILE A 6 -1.32 -1.79 -6.47
CA ILE A 6 -0.55 -0.70 -7.10
C ILE A 6 0.08 -1.21 -8.39
N ARG A 7 -0.13 -0.45 -9.47
CA ARG A 7 0.39 -0.72 -10.82
C ARG A 7 1.29 0.42 -11.28
N GLY A 8 2.47 0.10 -11.79
CA GLY A 8 3.43 1.09 -12.26
C GLY A 8 4.33 0.61 -13.39
N GLU A 9 5.02 1.57 -14.01
CA GLU A 9 5.97 1.30 -15.09
C GLU A 9 7.33 0.79 -14.60
N ASN A 10 7.66 1.00 -13.32
CA ASN A 10 8.93 0.58 -12.74
C ASN A 10 8.82 0.43 -11.22
N ASN A 11 9.82 -0.23 -10.63
CA ASN A 11 9.87 -0.54 -9.20
C ASN A 11 9.84 0.73 -8.32
N SER A 12 10.56 1.78 -8.72
CA SER A 12 10.64 3.03 -7.96
C SER A 12 9.31 3.76 -7.86
N LYS A 13 8.51 3.82 -8.94
CA LYS A 13 7.16 4.39 -8.91
C LYS A 13 6.25 3.62 -7.94
N VAL A 14 6.31 2.29 -7.96
CA VAL A 14 5.51 1.44 -7.05
C VAL A 14 5.95 1.63 -5.59
N LEU A 15 7.25 1.58 -5.28
CA LEU A 15 7.77 1.80 -3.93
C LEU A 15 7.40 3.18 -3.38
N ASN A 16 7.53 4.22 -4.19
CA ASN A 16 7.16 5.58 -3.80
C ASN A 16 5.65 5.69 -3.55
N ALA A 17 4.81 5.06 -4.39
CA ALA A 17 3.37 5.04 -4.18
C ALA A 17 2.97 4.29 -2.90
N ILE A 18 3.63 3.16 -2.56
CA ILE A 18 3.41 2.49 -1.26
C ILE A 18 3.77 3.44 -0.11
N SER A 19 4.91 4.14 -0.22
CA SER A 19 5.32 5.14 0.77
C SER A 19 4.31 6.29 0.89
N ASP A 20 3.72 6.73 -0.22
CA ASP A 20 2.69 7.77 -0.21
C ASP A 20 1.42 7.29 0.48
N VAL A 21 0.99 6.06 0.22
CA VAL A 21 -0.16 5.43 0.90
C VAL A 21 0.05 5.40 2.42
N GLU A 22 1.22 4.95 2.88
CA GLU A 22 1.54 4.87 4.32
C GLU A 22 1.69 6.26 4.95
N LYS A 23 2.55 7.12 4.39
CA LYS A 23 2.99 8.35 5.07
C LYS A 23 2.09 9.54 4.81
N HIS A 24 1.59 9.68 3.58
CA HIS A 24 0.80 10.83 3.15
C HIS A 24 -0.69 10.51 3.18
N GLY A 25 -1.08 9.30 2.80
CA GLY A 25 -2.44 8.78 2.94
C GLY A 25 -2.77 8.39 4.38
N GLY A 26 -1.78 8.07 5.20
CA GLY A 26 -1.99 7.64 6.59
C GLY A 26 -2.81 6.35 6.66
N LEU A 27 -2.63 5.45 5.71
CA LEU A 27 -3.23 4.11 5.70
C LEU A 27 -2.28 3.11 6.36
N HIS A 28 -2.85 2.16 7.08
CA HIS A 28 -2.07 1.20 7.86
C HIS A 28 -2.04 -0.14 7.15
N LEU A 29 -0.85 -0.50 6.66
CA LEU A 29 -0.58 -1.80 6.06
C LEU A 29 -0.68 -2.90 7.14
N THR A 30 -1.52 -3.90 6.89
CA THR A 30 -1.67 -5.09 7.74
C THR A 30 -0.86 -6.27 7.21
N SER A 31 -0.41 -6.20 5.96
CA SER A 31 0.51 -7.17 5.35
C SER A 31 1.68 -6.46 4.68
N LYS A 32 2.82 -7.16 4.56
CA LYS A 32 3.93 -6.67 3.75
C LYS A 32 3.53 -6.69 2.27
N PRO A 33 3.86 -5.65 1.48
CA PRO A 33 3.67 -5.66 0.04
C PRO A 33 4.30 -6.89 -0.61
N ARG A 34 3.54 -7.51 -1.50
CA ARG A 34 3.96 -8.67 -2.28
C ARG A 34 3.95 -8.36 -3.77
N ALA A 35 4.89 -8.95 -4.50
CA ALA A 35 5.07 -8.75 -5.93
C ALA A 35 4.02 -9.54 -6.70
N LEU A 36 3.18 -8.83 -7.47
CA LEU A 36 2.21 -9.46 -8.35
C LEU A 36 2.72 -9.38 -9.79
N ASP A 37 2.43 -10.42 -10.57
CA ASP A 37 2.68 -10.37 -12.02
C ASP A 37 1.89 -9.22 -12.64
N ALA A 38 2.55 -8.44 -13.50
CA ALA A 38 1.98 -7.23 -14.07
C ALA A 38 0.79 -7.53 -15.00
N ASN A 39 0.84 -8.62 -15.76
CA ASN A 39 -0.27 -9.02 -16.64
C ASN A 39 -1.48 -9.46 -15.81
N ILE A 40 -1.24 -10.17 -14.71
CA ILE A 40 -2.30 -10.55 -13.76
C ILE A 40 -2.95 -9.29 -13.16
N ALA A 41 -2.15 -8.33 -12.71
CA ALA A 41 -2.66 -7.07 -12.17
C ALA A 41 -3.50 -6.30 -13.20
N ASP A 42 -3.04 -6.23 -14.45
CA ASP A 42 -3.72 -5.55 -15.54
C ASP A 42 -5.05 -6.23 -15.89
N ASN A 43 -5.07 -7.57 -15.93
CA ASN A 43 -6.28 -8.35 -16.13
C ASN A 43 -7.32 -8.11 -15.03
N ILE A 44 -6.90 -8.05 -13.77
CA ILE A 44 -7.79 -7.74 -12.64
C ILE A 44 -8.38 -6.34 -12.82
N VAL A 45 -7.57 -5.34 -13.15
CA VAL A 45 -8.06 -3.97 -13.34
C VAL A 45 -8.97 -3.87 -14.56
N SER A 46 -8.70 -4.59 -15.64
CA SER A 46 -9.58 -4.63 -16.81
C SER A 46 -10.97 -5.16 -16.44
N LYS A 47 -11.04 -6.23 -15.64
CA LYS A 47 -12.31 -6.77 -15.10
C LYS A 47 -13.06 -5.76 -14.24
N ILE A 48 -12.34 -5.05 -13.35
CA ILE A 48 -12.92 -4.02 -12.48
C ILE A 48 -13.47 -2.85 -13.30
N LEU A 49 -12.70 -2.36 -14.28
CA LEU A 49 -13.08 -1.21 -15.11
C LEU A 49 -14.04 -1.58 -16.25
N LYS A 50 -14.23 -2.87 -16.54
CA LYS A 50 -14.96 -3.39 -17.71
C LYS A 50 -14.49 -2.75 -19.01
N ALA A 51 -13.19 -2.52 -19.13
CA ALA A 51 -12.57 -1.84 -20.25
C ALA A 51 -11.13 -2.31 -20.46
N ASP A 52 -10.64 -2.12 -21.69
CA ASP A 52 -9.26 -2.44 -22.03
C ASP A 52 -8.29 -1.44 -21.38
N ILE A 53 -7.17 -1.99 -20.90
CA ILE A 53 -6.10 -1.19 -20.32
C ILE A 53 -5.26 -0.58 -21.45
N LYS A 54 -5.26 0.76 -21.55
CA LYS A 54 -4.43 1.46 -22.54
C LYS A 54 -2.95 1.52 -22.15
N ASN A 55 -2.66 1.57 -20.85
CA ASN A 55 -1.32 1.70 -20.30
C ASN A 55 -1.00 0.46 -19.46
N GLU A 56 -0.22 -0.44 -20.04
CA GLU A 56 0.18 -1.67 -19.37
C GLU A 56 1.16 -1.37 -18.22
N SER A 57 1.01 -2.12 -17.13
CA SER A 57 1.97 -2.06 -16.03
C SER A 57 3.16 -2.97 -16.32
N LYS A 58 4.33 -2.62 -15.79
CA LYS A 58 5.52 -3.49 -15.82
C LYS A 58 5.83 -4.10 -14.46
N VAL A 59 5.33 -3.45 -13.41
CA VAL A 59 5.54 -3.86 -12.02
C VAL A 59 4.23 -3.63 -11.27
N ALA A 60 3.84 -4.61 -10.47
CA ALA A 60 2.68 -4.51 -9.60
C ALA A 60 2.98 -5.03 -8.20
N ALA A 61 2.32 -4.42 -7.21
CA ALA A 61 2.38 -4.86 -5.84
C ALA A 61 0.98 -4.86 -5.21
N VAL A 62 0.77 -5.78 -4.27
CA VAL A 62 -0.47 -5.90 -3.52
C VAL A 62 -0.19 -5.99 -2.02
N PHE A 63 -1.05 -5.38 -1.21
CA PHE A 63 -1.03 -5.48 0.25
C PHE A 63 -2.41 -5.22 0.84
N SER A 64 -2.59 -5.63 2.09
CA SER A 64 -3.81 -5.43 2.86
C SER A 64 -3.69 -4.20 3.75
N ILE A 65 -4.81 -3.53 3.99
CA ILE A 65 -4.90 -2.40 4.92
C ILE A 65 -5.97 -2.64 5.99
N GLN A 66 -5.82 -1.94 7.12
CA GLN A 66 -6.77 -2.01 8.24
C GLN A 66 -8.05 -1.22 7.96
N GLU A 67 -7.94 -0.08 7.26
CA GLU A 67 -9.06 0.80 6.99
C GLU A 67 -10.14 0.16 6.11
N ASN A 68 -11.38 0.62 6.28
CA ASN A 68 -12.45 0.27 5.36
C ASN A 68 -12.23 0.93 3.98
N PRO A 69 -12.80 0.35 2.91
CA PRO A 69 -12.59 0.82 1.54
C PRO A 69 -12.94 2.31 1.33
N THR A 70 -14.05 2.78 1.90
CA THR A 70 -14.50 4.18 1.76
C THR A 70 -13.48 5.17 2.29
N LEU A 71 -12.96 4.92 3.51
CA LEU A 71 -11.94 5.76 4.12
C LEU A 71 -10.62 5.69 3.33
N ALA A 72 -10.25 4.50 2.85
CA ALA A 72 -9.06 4.30 2.04
C ALA A 72 -9.10 5.10 0.75
N ILE A 73 -10.21 5.01 0.00
CA ILE A 73 -10.43 5.77 -1.24
C ILE A 73 -10.35 7.28 -0.96
N SER A 74 -11.00 7.77 0.10
CA SER A 74 -10.96 9.19 0.46
C SER A 74 -9.54 9.69 0.71
N LYS A 75 -8.75 8.95 1.50
CA LYS A 75 -7.34 9.27 1.79
C LYS A 75 -6.45 9.21 0.55
N ILE A 76 -6.61 8.17 -0.27
CA ILE A 76 -5.84 8.03 -1.52
C ILE A 76 -6.15 9.17 -2.49
N ARG A 77 -7.41 9.61 -2.58
CA ARG A 77 -7.79 10.76 -3.42
C ARG A 77 -7.17 12.09 -2.97
N SER A 78 -6.78 12.22 -1.71
CA SER A 78 -6.13 13.43 -1.19
C SER A 78 -4.61 13.48 -1.44
N ILE A 79 -4.02 12.42 -1.97
CA ILE A 79 -2.59 12.34 -2.30
C ILE A 79 -2.38 12.19 -3.81
N HIS A 80 -1.15 12.45 -4.27
CA HIS A 80 -0.79 12.42 -5.69
C HIS A 80 0.30 11.36 -5.95
N PRO A 81 -0.02 10.06 -5.79
CA PRO A 81 0.96 9.01 -5.91
C PRO A 81 1.46 8.88 -7.37
N PRO A 82 2.73 8.52 -7.60
CA PRO A 82 3.32 8.41 -8.94
C PRO A 82 2.92 7.13 -9.70
N ALA A 83 2.05 6.30 -9.12
CA ALA A 83 1.59 5.03 -9.67
C ALA A 83 0.07 4.89 -9.53
N HIS A 84 -0.53 4.03 -10.34
CA HIS A 84 -1.97 3.83 -10.31
C HIS A 84 -2.35 2.91 -9.14
N ILE A 85 -3.29 3.37 -8.30
CA ILE A 85 -3.72 2.67 -7.09
C ILE A 85 -5.18 2.26 -7.22
N ILE A 86 -5.45 0.99 -6.96
CA ILE A 86 -6.77 0.40 -6.95
C ILE A 86 -7.06 -0.11 -5.54
N VAL A 87 -8.20 0.29 -5.00
CA VAL A 87 -8.72 -0.21 -3.72
C VAL A 87 -9.74 -1.29 -4.02
N VAL A 88 -9.47 -2.52 -3.58
CA VAL A 88 -10.37 -3.66 -3.74
C VAL A 88 -11.04 -3.94 -2.40
N SER A 89 -12.35 -3.71 -2.35
CA SER A 89 -13.19 -4.00 -1.18
C SER A 89 -13.34 -5.49 -1.00
N ASP A 90 -13.42 -5.94 0.26
CA ASP A 90 -13.82 -7.31 0.60
C ASP A 90 -15.27 -7.63 0.21
N GLU A 91 -16.10 -6.62 -0.05
CA GLU A 91 -17.45 -6.80 -0.59
C GLU A 91 -17.47 -7.23 -2.08
N TYR A 92 -16.33 -7.20 -2.75
CA TYR A 92 -16.17 -7.62 -4.15
C TYR A 92 -15.65 -9.07 -4.21
N ASP A 93 -16.40 -9.99 -3.59
CA ASP A 93 -15.99 -11.34 -3.20
C ASP A 93 -15.07 -12.04 -4.21
N GLU A 94 -15.50 -12.27 -5.46
CA GLU A 94 -14.70 -13.05 -6.43
C GLU A 94 -13.34 -12.40 -6.75
N ILE A 95 -13.31 -11.08 -6.93
CA ILE A 95 -12.07 -10.36 -7.28
C ILE A 95 -11.17 -10.23 -6.05
N TYR A 96 -11.76 -9.99 -4.89
CA TYR A 96 -11.04 -9.88 -3.64
C TYR A 96 -10.36 -11.20 -3.29
N GLU A 97 -11.09 -12.31 -3.32
CA GLU A 97 -10.56 -13.65 -3.01
C GLU A 97 -9.49 -14.08 -4.03
N ASP A 98 -9.71 -13.83 -5.32
CA ASP A 98 -8.72 -14.14 -6.34
C ASP A 98 -7.40 -13.37 -6.13
N LEU A 99 -7.50 -12.08 -5.77
CA LEU A 99 -6.34 -11.26 -5.46
C LEU A 99 -5.66 -11.67 -4.15
N LEU A 100 -6.45 -12.06 -3.14
CA LEU A 100 -5.94 -12.52 -1.84
C LEU A 100 -5.13 -13.81 -1.99
N ASN A 101 -5.66 -14.80 -2.70
CA ASN A 101 -4.96 -16.07 -2.97
C ASN A 101 -3.65 -15.84 -3.72
N LYS A 102 -3.68 -15.01 -4.77
CA LYS A 102 -2.47 -14.63 -5.53
C LYS A 102 -1.46 -13.88 -4.68
N MET A 103 -1.92 -13.02 -3.78
CA MET A 103 -1.05 -12.34 -2.82
C MET A 103 -0.39 -13.39 -1.92
N ASP A 104 -1.12 -14.34 -1.34
CA ASP A 104 -0.55 -15.29 -0.39
C ASP A 104 0.52 -16.21 -0.98
N GLU A 105 0.42 -16.54 -2.27
CA GLU A 105 1.43 -17.29 -3.03
C GLU A 105 2.64 -16.45 -3.46
N ALA A 106 2.48 -15.13 -3.56
CA ALA A 106 3.48 -14.24 -4.10
C ALA A 106 4.66 -13.98 -3.15
N LYS A 107 5.85 -13.71 -3.71
CA LYS A 107 7.01 -13.28 -2.92
C LYS A 107 6.82 -11.85 -2.41
N TYR A 108 7.55 -11.50 -1.34
CA TYR A 108 7.60 -10.11 -0.88
C TYR A 108 8.13 -9.19 -1.97
N PHE A 109 7.59 -7.97 -2.02
CA PHE A 109 8.02 -6.95 -2.95
C PHE A 109 9.38 -6.39 -2.54
N GLU A 110 10.39 -6.59 -3.40
CA GLU A 110 11.77 -6.24 -3.08
C GLU A 110 11.98 -4.72 -2.97
N GLY A 111 12.82 -4.30 -2.03
CA GLY A 111 13.13 -2.90 -1.78
C GLY A 111 12.08 -2.15 -0.94
N TYR A 112 10.99 -2.81 -0.54
CA TYR A 112 10.07 -2.24 0.43
C TYR A 112 10.67 -2.21 1.84
N TYR A 113 10.68 -1.02 2.44
CA TYR A 113 11.02 -0.82 3.84
C TYR A 113 9.85 -0.09 4.52
N SER A 114 9.17 -0.78 5.43
CA SER A 114 8.08 -0.16 6.20
C SER A 114 8.60 1.06 6.95
N ALA A 115 7.84 2.15 6.86
CA ALA A 115 8.11 3.34 7.64
C ALA A 115 7.89 3.01 9.11
N LYS A 116 8.97 2.74 9.86
CA LYS A 116 8.89 2.59 11.32
C LYS A 116 8.08 3.75 11.89
N ALA A 117 7.07 3.43 12.70
CA ALA A 117 6.28 4.44 13.40
C ALA A 117 7.23 5.42 14.11
N LYS A 118 7.10 6.72 13.83
CA LYS A 118 7.96 7.76 14.41
C LYS A 118 7.74 8.00 15.91
N ASN A 119 7.03 7.11 16.63
CA ASN A 119 6.76 7.28 18.07
C ASN A 119 6.83 5.95 18.85
N THR A 120 8.02 5.59 19.31
CA THR A 120 8.22 4.80 20.54
C THR A 120 9.44 5.30 21.31
N LYS A 121 9.53 6.61 21.52
CA LYS A 121 10.24 7.15 22.68
C LYS A 121 9.24 7.92 23.51
N THR A 122 8.66 7.25 24.51
CA THR A 122 8.25 7.97 25.72
C THR A 122 9.50 8.71 26.20
N ILE A 123 9.49 10.03 26.06
CA ILE A 123 10.55 10.87 26.64
C ILE A 123 10.31 10.80 28.14
N ASP A 124 11.09 9.99 28.83
CA ASP A 124 11.01 9.83 30.28
C ASP A 124 11.69 11.05 30.94
N TYR A 125 10.93 12.12 31.20
CA TYR A 125 11.43 13.38 31.78
C TYR A 125 12.04 13.23 33.19
N LYS A 126 11.96 12.04 33.80
CA LYS A 126 12.53 11.76 35.13
C LYS A 126 14.05 11.55 35.15
N LYS A 127 14.74 11.50 34.00
CA LYS A 127 16.20 11.25 33.92
C LYS A 127 17.00 12.37 33.24
N MET A 128 16.61 13.64 33.35
CA MET A 128 17.56 14.72 33.08
C MET A 128 18.43 14.96 34.32
N PRO A 129 19.77 14.85 34.24
CA PRO A 129 20.63 15.35 35.30
C PRO A 129 20.39 16.85 35.42
N LYS A 130 20.04 17.32 36.63
CA LYS A 130 19.94 18.76 36.91
C LYS A 130 21.30 19.38 36.58
N LYS A 131 21.31 20.36 35.66
CA LYS A 131 22.51 21.13 35.35
C LYS A 131 23.13 21.66 36.65
N PRO A 132 24.46 21.64 36.81
CA PRO A 132 25.09 22.29 37.95
C PRO A 132 24.75 23.79 37.88
N LYS A 133 24.32 24.35 39.00
CA LYS A 133 24.21 25.80 39.14
C LYS A 133 25.64 26.35 39.17
N LEU A 134 25.96 27.21 38.20
CA LEU A 134 27.06 28.16 38.30
C LEU A 134 26.62 29.34 39.18
#